data_AF-A0A1H4I1L3-F1
#
_entry.id   AF-A0A1H4I1L3-F1
#
_cell.length_a   1.000
_cell.length_b   1.000
_cell.length_c   1.000
_cell.angle_alpha   90.00
_cell.angle_beta   90.00
_cell.angle_gamma   90.00
#
_symmetry.space_group_name_H-M   'P 1'
#
loop_
_entity.id
_entity.type
_entity.pdbx_description
1 polymer ?
#
loop_
_entity_poly.entity_id
_entity_poly.type
_entity_poly.pdbx_seq_one_letter_code
_entity_poly.pdbx_strand_id
1 'polypeptide(L)' 'MCIENDWLNTGQLENGLQVWAKEYTESNVPYLKLEYRDHNGNRVGGSEVIPVTQIRLHSAVLESIEIEYGKRIVYAV' A
#
# COMPACT_ATOMS: atom_id res chain seq x y z
N MET A 1 10.57 -5.42 -7.15
CA MET A 1 9.95 -4.08 -7.16
C MET A 1 10.22 -3.44 -8.50
N CYS A 2 9.17 -3.09 -9.25
CA CYS A 2 9.26 -2.45 -10.57
C CYS A 2 8.26 -1.29 -10.64
N ILE A 3 8.50 -0.36 -11.57
CA ILE A 3 7.63 0.80 -11.82
C ILE A 3 7.09 0.69 -13.24
N GLU A 4 5.78 0.87 -13.39
CA GLU A 4 5.09 0.85 -14.68
C GLU A 4 3.95 1.87 -14.69
N ASN A 5 3.95 2.82 -15.64
CA ASN A 5 2.87 3.82 -15.78
C ASN A 5 2.56 4.59 -14.46
N ASP A 6 3.63 4.96 -13.74
CA ASP A 6 3.63 5.55 -12.38
C ASP A 6 3.02 4.68 -11.27
N TRP A 7 2.81 3.39 -11.53
CA TRP A 7 2.46 2.42 -10.50
C TRP A 7 3.72 1.71 -10.01
N LEU A 8 3.85 1.59 -8.70
CA LEU A 8 4.86 0.80 -8.02
C LEU A 8 4.29 -0.58 -7.70
N ASN A 9 4.94 -1.65 -8.18
CA ASN A 9 4.65 -3.01 -7.71
C ASN A 9 5.31 -3.20 -6.33
N THR A 10 4.50 -3.26 -5.27
CA THR A 10 4.95 -3.34 -3.88
C THR A 10 5.21 -4.76 -3.42
N GLY A 11 4.71 -5.76 -4.14
CA GLY A 11 4.91 -7.17 -3.81
C GLY A 11 3.85 -8.08 -4.43
N GLN A 12 3.86 -9.32 -3.97
CA GLN A 12 2.94 -10.37 -4.39
C GLN A 12 2.42 -11.10 -3.14
N LEU A 13 1.11 -11.36 -3.11
CA LEU A 13 0.46 -12.15 -2.08
C LEU A 13 0.70 -13.66 -2.30
N GLU A 14 0.46 -14.48 -1.28
CA GLU A 14 0.61 -15.95 -1.37
C GLU A 14 -0.24 -16.59 -2.49
N ASN A 15 -1.40 -16.00 -2.79
CA ASN A 15 -2.29 -16.46 -3.85
C ASN A 15 -1.85 -16.02 -5.26
N GLY A 16 -0.71 -15.34 -5.37
CA GLY A 16 -0.11 -14.92 -6.62
C GLY A 16 -0.57 -13.55 -7.14
N LEU A 17 -1.50 -12.86 -6.47
CA LEU A 17 -1.89 -11.50 -6.84
C LEU A 17 -0.78 -10.51 -6.55
N GLN A 18 -0.52 -9.61 -7.50
CA GLN A 18 0.43 -8.52 -7.36
C GLN A 18 -0.25 -7.31 -6.73
N VAL A 19 0.44 -6.64 -5.81
CA VAL A 19 -0.03 -5.41 -5.18
C VAL A 19 0.65 -4.23 -5.87
N TRP A 20 -0.15 -3.31 -6.38
CA TRP A 20 0.31 -2.13 -7.09
C TRP A 20 -0.18 -0.87 -6.41
N ALA A 21 0.70 0.11 -6.25
CA ALA A 21 0.42 1.36 -5.57
C ALA A 21 0.75 2.56 -6.47
N LYS A 22 -0.08 3.60 -6.45
CA LYS A 22 0.20 4.88 -7.12
C LYS A 22 -0.22 6.04 -6.22
N GLU A 23 0.66 7.01 -6.05
CA GLU A 23 0.31 8.26 -5.40
C GLU A 23 -0.30 9.22 -6.43
N TYR A 24 -1.33 9.96 -6.02
CA TYR A 24 -1.91 11.04 -6.83
C TYR A 24 -2.44 12.15 -5.92
N THR A 25 -2.61 13.35 -6.48
CA THR A 25 -3.14 14.51 -5.75
C THR A 25 -4.51 14.87 -6.30
N GLU A 26 -5.48 15.05 -5.41
CA GLU A 26 -6.82 15.53 -5.74
C GLU A 26 -7.19 16.65 -4.77
N SER A 27 -7.61 17.81 -5.29
CA SER A 27 -7.96 18.99 -4.47
C SER A 27 -6.88 19.38 -3.45
N ASN A 28 -5.60 19.35 -3.86
CA ASN A 28 -4.42 19.60 -3.01
C ASN A 28 -4.22 18.60 -1.86
N VAL A 29 -4.91 17.46 -1.87
CA VAL A 29 -4.72 16.38 -0.90
C VAL A 29 -4.05 15.19 -1.60
N PRO A 30 -2.91 14.70 -1.08
CA PRO A 30 -2.26 13.51 -1.62
C PRO A 30 -2.95 12.23 -1.13
N TYR A 31 -3.17 11.30 -2.06
CA TYR A 31 -3.77 10.00 -1.84
C TYR A 31 -2.89 8.88 -2.38
N LEU A 32 -2.89 7.74 -1.69
CA LEU A 32 -2.35 6.49 -2.21
C LEU A 32 -3.51 5.66 -2.75
N LYS A 33 -3.40 5.26 -4.01
CA LYS A 33 -4.29 4.29 -4.64
C LYS A 33 -3.63 2.92 -4.66
N LEU A 34 -4.34 1.89 -4.21
CA LEU A 34 -3.89 0.49 -4.24
C LEU A 34 -4.78 -0.34 -5.16
N GLU A 35 -4.17 -1.24 -5.93
CA GLU A 35 -4.85 -2.19 -6.81
C GLU A 35 -4.19 -3.57 -6.71
N TYR A 36 -5.01 -4.61 -6.73
CA TYR A 36 -4.54 -5.97 -6.96
C TYR A 36 -4.55 -6.27 -8.46
N ARG A 37 -3.49 -6.89 -8.97
CA ARG A 37 -3.39 -7.30 -10.38
C ARG A 37 -3.03 -8.78 -10.49
N ASP A 38 -3.55 -9.44 -11.52
CA ASP A 38 -3.15 -10.80 -11.88
C ASP A 38 -1.74 -10.82 -12.51
N HIS A 39 -1.25 -12.00 -12.85
CA HIS A 39 0.07 -12.17 -13.47
C HIS A 39 0.20 -11.55 -14.87
N ASN A 40 -0.92 -11.17 -15.50
CA ASN A 40 -0.96 -10.50 -16.81
C ASN A 40 -1.08 -8.97 -16.66
N GLY A 41 -1.13 -8.45 -15.43
CA GLY A 41 -1.32 -7.02 -15.15
C GLY A 41 -2.78 -6.56 -15.17
N ASN A 42 -3.75 -7.46 -15.26
CA ASN A 42 -5.16 -7.09 -15.21
C ASN A 42 -5.59 -6.81 -13.77
N ARG A 43 -6.34 -5.73 -13.55
CA ARG A 43 -6.88 -5.42 -12.22
C ARG A 43 -7.89 -6.47 -11.79
N VAL A 44 -7.73 -6.96 -10.56
CA VAL A 44 -8.64 -7.87 -9.88
C VAL A 44 -9.36 -7.12 -8.76
N GLY A 45 -10.69 -7.01 -8.85
CA GLY A 45 -11.50 -6.35 -7.85
C GLY A 45 -11.49 -4.81 -7.90
N GLY A 46 -11.78 -4.20 -6.76
CA GLY A 46 -11.83 -2.74 -6.58
C GLY A 46 -10.45 -2.15 -6.28
N SER A 47 -10.38 -0.82 -6.35
CA SER A 47 -9.22 -0.06 -5.88
C SER A 47 -9.48 0.49 -4.49
N GLU A 48 -8.47 0.51 -3.65
CA GLU A 48 -8.50 1.26 -2.39
C GLU A 48 -7.85 2.63 -2.57
N VAL A 49 -8.41 3.64 -1.92
CA VAL A 49 -7.87 5.01 -1.94
C VAL A 49 -7.79 5.49 -0.50
N ILE A 50 -6.58 5.84 -0.08
CA ILE A 50 -6.29 6.21 1.31
C ILE A 50 -5.54 7.54 1.30
N PRO A 51 -5.96 8.56 2.09
CA PRO A 51 -5.18 9.78 2.24
C PRO A 51 -3.79 9.46 2.76
N VAL A 52 -2.75 10.04 2.15
CA VAL A 52 -1.35 9.80 2.57
C VAL A 52 -1.13 10.23 4.03
N THR A 53 -1.87 11.23 4.52
CA THR A 53 -1.85 11.66 5.92
C THR A 53 -2.28 10.55 6.88
N GLN A 54 -3.29 9.74 6.51
CA GLN A 54 -3.76 8.62 7.30
C GLN A 54 -2.72 7.48 7.34
N ILE A 55 -2.07 7.19 6.21
CA ILE A 55 -1.00 6.19 6.14
C ILE A 55 0.15 6.59 7.07
N ARG A 56 0.60 7.85 7.00
CA ARG A 56 1.68 8.37 7.85
C ARG A 56 1.31 8.29 9.33
N LEU A 57 0.06 8.60 9.68
CA LEU A 57 -0.42 8.46 11.05
C LEU A 57 -0.35 7.00 11.52
N HIS A 58 -0.85 6.05 10.72
CA HIS A 58 -0.79 4.63 11.06
C HIS A 58 0.66 4.14 11.20
N SER A 59 1.57 4.52 10.31
CA SER A 59 2.98 4.21 10.42
C SER A 59 3.59 4.73 11.72
N ALA A 60 3.36 6.00 12.06
CA ALA A 60 3.88 6.60 13.30
C ALA A 60 3.34 5.91 14.56
N VAL A 61 2.06 5.51 14.56
CA VAL A 61 1.45 4.75 15.66
C VAL A 61 2.10 3.38 15.79
N LEU A 62 2.27 2.65 14.67
CA LEU A 62 2.92 1.34 14.67
C LEU A 62 4.36 1.44 15.19
N GLU A 63 5.16 2.38 14.67
CA GLU A 63 6.53 2.64 15.14
C GLU A 63 6.57 2.92 16.64
N SER A 64 5.63 3.73 17.15
CA SER A 64 5.55 4.03 18.59
C SER A 64 5.25 2.79 19.43
N ILE A 65 4.36 1.92 18.96
CA ILE A 65 4.02 0.65 19.63
C ILE A 65 5.23 -0.30 19.62
N GLU A 66 5.96 -0.37 18.50
CA GLU A 66 7.16 -1.21 18.38
C GLU A 66 8.25 -0.76 19.34
N ILE A 67 8.45 0.56 19.49
CA ILE A 67 9.42 1.14 20.42
C ILE A 67 9.04 0.83 21.89
N GLU A 68 7.78 1.06 22.27
CA GLU A 68 7.34 0.93 23.67
C GLU A 68 7.32 -0.53 24.14
N TYR A 69 6.83 -1.44 23.29
CA TYR A 69 6.59 -2.83 23.70
C TYR A 69 7.62 -3.83 23.16
N GLY A 70 8.57 -3.40 22.34
CA GLY A 70 9.55 -4.29 21.69
C GLY A 70 8.92 -5.36 20.79
N LYS A 71 7.64 -5.20 20.43
CA LYS A 71 6.89 -6.14 19.59
C LYS A 71 6.76 -5.55 18.20
N ARG A 72 7.44 -6.15 17.23
CA ARG A 72 7.21 -5.85 15.81
C ARG A 72 5.79 -6.29 15.43
N ILE A 73 4.93 -5.37 15.04
CA ILE A 73 3.61 -5.72 14.52
C ILE A 73 3.79 -6.06 13.04
N VAL A 74 4.15 -7.33 12.78
CA VAL A 74 4.16 -7.85 11.43
C VAL A 74 2.72 -8.24 11.10
N TYR A 75 2.03 -7.41 10.34
CA TYR A 75 0.86 -7.87 9.60
C TYR A 75 1.35 -8.86 8.55
N ALA A 76 1.09 -10.15 8.76
CA ALA A 76 1.14 -11.12 7.68
C ALA A 76 -0.03 -10.76 6.74
N VAL A 77 0.31 -10.32 5.53
CA VAL A 77 -0.63 -10.02 4.44
C VAL A 77 -0.55 -11.12 3.41
#